data_AF-A0A4Q9G0Y5-F1
#
_entry.id   AF-A0A4Q9G0Y5-F1
#
_cell.length_a   1.000
_cell.length_b   1.000
_cell.length_c   1.000
_cell.angle_alpha   90.00
_cell.angle_beta   90.00
_cell.angle_gamma   90.00
#
_symmetry.space_group_name_H-M   'P 1'
#
loop_
_entity.id
_entity.type
_entity.pdbx_description
1 polymer ?
#
loop_
_entity_poly.entity_id
_entity_poly.type
_entity_poly.pdbx_seq_one_letter_code
_entity_poly.pdbx_strand_id
1 'polypeptide(L)'
;MPISTTVLRDSLATTAAIARSWFEDCAEIKTRKQFEARGELGDAGLGAVYVYFSEKGKAVYVGETGRKVKARLHDEMSPHKSKDWWSSWSYMRFVALECDVDRLVIESLLIAIYEPGGNIKPKAKNIGSLFPL
;
A
#
# COMPACT_ATOMS: atom_id res chain seq x y z
N MET A 1 34.26 -10.24 0.11
CA MET A 1 33.77 -10.10 -1.27
C MET A 1 32.52 -9.23 -1.26
N PRO A 2 32.35 -8.26 -2.17
CA PRO A 2 31.12 -7.47 -2.25
C PRO A 2 29.95 -8.37 -2.65
N ILE A 3 28.78 -8.11 -2.07
CA ILE A 3 27.52 -8.78 -2.46
C ILE A 3 27.11 -8.24 -3.83
N SER A 4 26.76 -9.12 -4.77
CA SER A 4 26.31 -8.68 -6.09
C SER A 4 24.94 -8.00 -6.01
N THR A 5 24.71 -7.01 -6.87
CA THR A 5 23.42 -6.32 -6.95
C THR A 5 22.26 -7.28 -7.24
N THR A 6 22.50 -8.35 -8.00
CA THR A 6 21.50 -9.40 -8.26
C THR A 6 21.07 -10.10 -6.98
N VAL A 7 22.02 -10.52 -6.12
CA VAL A 7 21.70 -11.19 -4.85
C VAL A 7 20.89 -10.27 -3.93
N LEU A 8 21.20 -8.97 -3.91
CA LEU A 8 20.42 -7.98 -3.16
C LEU A 8 18.99 -7.86 -3.70
N ARG A 9 18.80 -7.78 -5.02
CA ARG A 9 17.48 -7.70 -5.66
C ARG A 9 16.64 -8.95 -5.41
N ASP A 10 17.23 -10.14 -5.49
CA ASP A 10 16.53 -11.40 -5.25
C ASP A 10 16.07 -11.52 -3.78
N SER A 11 16.91 -11.06 -2.84
CA SER A 11 16.58 -10.99 -1.42
C SER A 11 15.43 -10.01 -1.14
N LEU A 12 15.43 -8.86 -1.82
CA LEU A 12 14.34 -7.88 -1.73
C LEU A 12 13.04 -8.39 -2.34
N ALA A 13 13.10 -9.07 -3.49
CA ALA A 13 11.92 -9.68 -4.11
C ALA A 13 11.28 -10.72 -3.18
N THR A 14 12.09 -11.56 -2.55
CA THR A 14 11.65 -12.55 -1.57
C THR A 14 11.01 -11.87 -0.36
N THR A 15 11.67 -10.89 0.22
CA THR A 15 11.15 -10.12 1.36
C THR A 15 9.83 -9.43 1.03
N ALA A 16 9.72 -8.81 -0.15
CA ALA A 16 8.52 -8.12 -0.57
C ALA A 16 7.35 -9.09 -0.83
N ALA A 17 7.62 -10.29 -1.34
CA ALA A 17 6.63 -11.36 -1.50
C ALA A 17 6.11 -11.88 -0.14
N ILE A 18 7.00 -12.03 0.85
CA ILE A 18 6.62 -12.41 2.22
C ILE A 18 5.78 -11.30 2.87
N ALA A 19 6.22 -10.05 2.75
CA ALA A 19 5.49 -8.89 3.27
C ALA A 19 4.08 -8.76 2.65
N ARG A 20 3.95 -9.02 1.35
CA ARG A 20 2.65 -9.07 0.67
C ARG A 20 1.74 -10.12 1.30
N SER A 21 2.25 -11.35 1.45
CA SER A 21 1.47 -12.47 1.97
C SER A 21 1.02 -12.19 3.41
N TRP A 22 1.95 -11.74 4.26
CA TRP A 22 1.64 -11.31 5.62
C TRP A 22 0.58 -10.19 5.65
N PHE A 23 0.71 -9.18 4.81
CA PHE A 23 -0.27 -8.09 4.73
C PHE A 23 -1.66 -8.59 4.33
N GLU A 24 -1.75 -9.46 3.32
CA GLU A 24 -3.03 -10.01 2.86
C GLU A 24 -3.68 -10.95 3.87
N ASP A 25 -2.88 -11.68 4.66
CA ASP A 25 -3.35 -12.56 5.75
C ASP A 25 -3.85 -11.75 6.95
N CYS A 26 -3.17 -10.65 7.30
CA CYS A 26 -3.56 -9.80 8.42
C CYS A 26 -4.70 -8.84 8.11
N ALA A 27 -4.90 -8.48 6.84
CA ALA A 27 -5.86 -7.45 6.45
C ALA A 27 -7.15 -8.01 5.87
N GLU A 28 -8.28 -7.68 6.47
CA GLU A 28 -9.59 -7.98 5.90
C GLU A 28 -9.88 -7.15 4.64
N ILE A 29 -10.67 -7.72 3.73
CA ILE A 29 -11.23 -6.98 2.60
C ILE A 29 -12.31 -6.01 3.11
N LYS A 30 -12.15 -4.73 2.79
CA LYS A 30 -13.17 -3.69 2.99
C LYS A 30 -13.66 -3.22 1.63
N THR A 31 -14.95 -3.40 1.39
CA THR A 31 -15.62 -2.94 0.16
C THR A 31 -15.65 -1.42 0.10
N ARG A 32 -15.79 -0.87 -1.11
CA ARG A 32 -16.00 0.57 -1.30
C ARG A 32 -17.19 1.12 -0.49
N LYS A 33 -18.28 0.36 -0.41
CA LYS A 33 -19.46 0.73 0.40
C LYS A 33 -19.13 0.85 1.89
N GLN A 34 -18.41 -0.12 2.48
CA GLN A 34 -17.96 -0.04 3.89
C GLN A 34 -17.00 1.13 4.10
N PHE A 35 -16.13 1.37 3.13
CA PHE A 35 -15.22 2.50 3.16
C PHE A 35 -15.93 3.86 3.04
N GLU A 36 -17.05 3.96 2.35
CA GLU A 36 -17.82 5.21 2.28
C GLU A 36 -18.72 5.39 3.51
N ALA A 37 -19.26 4.31 4.08
CA ALA A 37 -20.13 4.32 5.24
C ALA A 37 -19.42 4.78 6.54
N ARG A 38 -20.07 5.62 7.33
CA ARG A 38 -19.50 6.16 8.58
C ARG A 38 -19.27 5.04 9.60
N GLY A 39 -18.04 4.91 10.11
CA GLY A 39 -17.69 3.95 11.17
C GLY A 39 -17.36 2.53 10.71
N GLU A 40 -17.78 2.13 9.52
CA GLU A 40 -17.70 0.74 9.01
C GLU A 40 -16.29 0.24 8.64
N LEU A 41 -15.27 1.11 8.71
CA LEU A 41 -13.89 0.70 8.39
C LEU A 41 -13.21 -0.04 9.55
N GLY A 42 -13.70 0.13 10.79
CA GLY A 42 -13.07 -0.49 11.97
C GLY A 42 -11.68 0.06 12.31
N ASP A 43 -11.38 1.27 11.86
CA ASP A 43 -10.07 1.90 12.02
C ASP A 43 -9.98 2.71 13.32
N ALA A 44 -9.14 2.23 14.24
CA ALA A 44 -8.88 2.85 15.54
C ALA A 44 -8.14 4.19 15.44
N GLY A 45 -7.46 4.47 14.32
CA GLY A 45 -6.75 5.72 14.09
C GLY A 45 -5.36 5.82 14.69
N LEU A 46 -4.75 4.68 15.03
CA LEU A 46 -3.38 4.58 15.55
C LEU A 46 -2.30 4.61 14.45
N GLY A 47 -2.74 4.63 13.19
CA GLY A 47 -1.90 4.53 12.01
C GLY A 47 -2.08 3.19 11.28
N ALA A 48 -1.87 3.21 9.97
CA ALA A 48 -2.10 2.06 9.12
C ALA A 48 -1.31 2.12 7.81
N VAL A 49 -1.02 0.95 7.25
CA VAL A 49 -0.68 0.78 5.83
C VAL A 49 -1.91 0.22 5.11
N TYR A 50 -2.22 0.75 3.94
CA TYR A 50 -3.39 0.38 3.17
C TYR A 50 -3.09 0.22 1.68
N VAL A 51 -3.89 -0.62 1.02
CA VAL A 51 -3.81 -0.87 -0.42
C VAL A 51 -5.21 -0.84 -1.01
N TYR A 52 -5.39 -0.09 -2.10
CA TYR A 52 -6.60 -0.08 -2.91
C TYR A 52 -6.42 -1.01 -4.10
N PHE A 53 -7.46 -1.79 -4.41
CA PHE A 53 -7.48 -2.76 -5.47
C PHE A 53 -8.62 -2.49 -6.45
N SER A 54 -8.37 -2.73 -7.72
CA SER A 54 -9.41 -2.83 -8.75
C SER A 54 -10.25 -4.09 -8.57
N GLU A 55 -11.39 -4.17 -9.27
CA GLU A 55 -12.25 -5.35 -9.28
C GLU A 55 -11.52 -6.63 -9.72
N LYS A 56 -10.52 -6.51 -10.60
CA LYS A 56 -9.68 -7.62 -11.08
C LYS A 56 -8.59 -8.04 -10.09
N GLY A 57 -8.58 -7.48 -8.88
CA GLY A 57 -7.58 -7.78 -7.84
C GLY A 57 -6.21 -7.13 -8.07
N LYS A 58 -6.06 -6.27 -9.08
CA LYS A 58 -4.83 -5.50 -9.28
C LYS A 58 -4.79 -4.32 -8.31
N ALA A 59 -3.71 -4.18 -7.54
CA ALA A 59 -3.45 -3.01 -6.72
C ALA A 59 -3.30 -1.75 -7.58
N VAL A 60 -3.98 -0.66 -7.19
CA VAL A 60 -3.96 0.62 -7.91
C VAL A 60 -3.21 1.70 -7.13
N TYR A 61 -3.18 1.61 -5.81
CA TYR A 61 -2.47 2.53 -4.93
C TYR A 61 -2.14 1.85 -3.60
N VAL A 62 -0.95 2.14 -3.06
CA VAL A 62 -0.49 1.75 -1.72
C VAL A 62 -0.13 3.03 -0.98
N GLY A 63 -0.49 3.12 0.30
CA GLY A 63 -0.13 4.27 1.12
C GLY A 63 -0.09 3.95 2.61
N GLU A 64 0.50 4.86 3.39
CA GLU A 64 0.42 4.86 4.84
C GLU A 64 -0.22 6.13 5.42
N THR A 65 -0.57 6.04 6.70
CA THR A 65 -0.93 7.19 7.52
C THR A 65 -0.66 6.92 9.00
N GLY A 66 -0.27 7.95 9.77
CA GLY A 66 -0.22 7.91 11.25
C GLY A 66 -1.53 8.25 11.96
N ARG A 67 -2.66 8.30 11.24
CA ARG A 67 -4.00 8.60 11.77
C ARG A 67 -5.02 7.67 11.14
N LYS A 68 -6.32 7.97 11.28
CA LYS A 68 -7.36 7.21 10.56
C LYS A 68 -7.12 7.27 9.04
N VAL A 69 -7.25 6.14 8.34
CA VAL A 69 -7.23 6.00 6.88
C VAL A 69 -8.19 7.03 6.25
N LYS A 70 -9.41 7.16 6.77
CA LYS A 70 -10.39 8.15 6.27
C LYS A 70 -10.00 9.60 6.57
N ALA A 71 -9.15 9.87 7.54
CA ALA A 71 -8.69 11.24 7.82
C ALA A 71 -7.84 11.82 6.66
N ARG A 72 -7.27 10.98 5.79
CA ARG A 72 -6.68 11.43 4.51
C ARG A 72 -7.72 11.91 3.48
N LEU A 73 -9.01 11.65 3.71
CA LEU A 73 -10.09 11.76 2.70
C LEU A 73 -11.27 12.63 3.13
N HIS A 74 -11.31 13.05 4.39
CA HIS A 74 -12.33 13.97 4.92
C HIS A 74 -12.29 15.36 4.29
N ASP A 75 -11.23 15.68 3.55
CA ASP A 75 -11.22 16.85 2.69
C ASP A 75 -11.91 16.50 1.35
N GLU A 76 -12.93 17.26 0.97
CA GLU A 76 -13.51 17.18 -0.39
C GLU A 76 -12.44 17.41 -1.46
N MET A 77 -11.37 18.13 -1.12
CA MET A 77 -10.18 18.34 -1.94
C MET A 77 -9.08 17.30 -1.72
N SER A 78 -9.38 16.15 -1.09
CA SER A 78 -8.36 15.11 -0.90
C SER A 78 -7.69 14.81 -2.25
N PRO A 79 -6.35 14.94 -2.35
CA PRO A 79 -5.64 14.78 -3.61
C PRO A 79 -5.85 13.42 -4.28
N HIS A 80 -6.35 12.42 -3.55
CA HIS A 80 -6.74 11.13 -4.09
C HIS A 80 -7.97 11.21 -4.99
N LYS A 81 -9.00 11.99 -4.61
CA LYS A 81 -10.27 12.07 -5.35
C LYS A 81 -10.09 12.64 -6.76
N SER A 82 -9.02 13.40 -6.99
CA SER A 82 -8.65 13.94 -8.30
C SER A 82 -7.68 13.07 -9.10
N LYS A 83 -7.30 11.87 -8.61
CA LYS A 83 -6.45 10.95 -9.35
C LYS A 83 -7.28 9.99 -10.21
N ASP A 84 -6.76 9.71 -11.40
CA ASP A 84 -7.39 8.80 -12.36
C ASP A 84 -7.65 7.39 -11.81
N TRP A 85 -6.84 6.94 -10.83
CA TRP A 85 -7.03 5.64 -10.20
C TRP A 85 -8.18 5.60 -9.18
N TRP A 86 -8.69 6.75 -8.71
CA TRP A 86 -9.69 6.80 -7.64
C TRP A 86 -11.06 6.23 -8.05
N SER A 87 -11.42 6.38 -9.32
CA SER A 87 -12.65 5.78 -9.85
C SER A 87 -12.50 4.28 -10.12
N SER A 88 -11.27 3.75 -10.22
CA SER A 88 -11.01 2.38 -10.66
C SER A 88 -10.83 1.35 -9.55
N TRP A 89 -10.79 1.77 -8.28
CA TRP A 89 -10.74 0.83 -7.15
C TRP A 89 -12.14 0.36 -6.70
N SER A 90 -12.20 -0.89 -6.27
CA SER A 90 -13.42 -1.61 -5.87
C SER A 90 -13.40 -2.02 -4.39
N TYR A 91 -12.24 -2.45 -3.90
CA TYR A 91 -12.06 -2.79 -2.49
C TYR A 91 -10.68 -2.34 -2.01
N MET A 92 -10.50 -2.34 -0.69
CA MET A 92 -9.22 -2.07 -0.07
C MET A 92 -8.91 -3.07 1.05
N ARG A 93 -7.66 -3.08 1.47
CA ARG A 93 -7.17 -3.77 2.66
C ARG A 93 -6.33 -2.79 3.47
N PHE A 94 -6.29 -2.95 4.79
CA PHE A 94 -5.35 -2.21 5.64
C PHE A 94 -4.94 -3.02 6.86
N VAL A 95 -3.74 -2.74 7.37
CA VAL A 95 -3.23 -3.26 8.65
C VAL A 95 -2.93 -2.07 9.55
N ALA A 96 -3.42 -2.12 10.79
CA ALA A 96 -3.09 -1.12 11.80
C ALA A 96 -1.66 -1.34 12.28
N LEU A 97 -0.85 -0.29 12.22
CA LEU A 97 0.55 -0.28 12.64
C LEU A 97 0.84 1.08 13.28
N GLU A 98 1.16 1.09 14.57
CA GLU A 98 1.38 2.32 15.34
C GLU A 98 2.78 2.92 15.11
N CYS A 99 3.79 2.07 14.94
CA CYS A 99 5.16 2.48 14.63
C CYS A 99 5.25 3.05 13.21
N ASP A 100 5.86 4.22 13.05
CA ASP A 100 6.05 4.89 11.77
C ASP A 100 7.08 4.21 10.87
N VAL A 101 8.18 3.70 11.46
CA VAL A 101 9.20 2.94 10.75
C VAL A 101 8.59 1.68 10.13
N ASP A 102 7.78 0.94 10.89
CA ASP A 102 7.12 -0.26 10.38
C ASP A 102 6.21 0.06 9.20
N ARG A 103 5.44 1.16 9.29
CA ARG A 103 4.60 1.62 8.18
C ARG A 103 5.41 1.93 6.93
N LEU A 104 6.51 2.68 7.07
CA LEU A 104 7.37 3.06 5.94
C LEU A 104 8.02 1.84 5.27
N VAL A 105 8.49 0.88 6.06
CA VAL A 105 9.11 -0.36 5.55
C VAL A 105 8.07 -1.18 4.79
N ILE A 106 6.90 -1.41 5.39
CA ILE A 106 5.83 -2.20 4.75
C ILE A 106 5.29 -1.48 3.52
N GLU A 107 5.00 -0.17 3.58
CA GLU A 107 4.57 0.62 2.41
C GLU A 107 5.56 0.45 1.23
N SER A 108 6.86 0.57 1.50
CA SER A 108 7.90 0.45 0.49
C SER A 108 7.95 -0.94 -0.16
N LEU A 109 7.86 -2.00 0.66
CA LEU A 109 7.86 -3.39 0.18
C LEU A 109 6.59 -3.69 -0.64
N LEU A 110 5.43 -3.21 -0.18
CA LEU A 110 4.16 -3.39 -0.88
C LEU A 110 4.15 -2.64 -2.21
N ILE A 111 4.68 -1.41 -2.28
CA ILE A 111 4.84 -0.69 -3.55
C ILE A 111 5.75 -1.45 -4.51
N ALA A 112 6.84 -2.03 -4.01
CA ALA A 112 7.80 -2.76 -4.80
C ALA A 112 7.22 -4.05 -5.41
N ILE A 113 6.39 -4.79 -4.67
CA ILE A 113 5.81 -6.07 -5.13
C ILE A 113 4.50 -5.92 -5.90
N TYR A 114 3.66 -4.94 -5.55
CA TYR A 114 2.39 -4.71 -6.25
C TYR A 114 2.54 -3.87 -7.51
N GLU A 115 3.61 -3.07 -7.59
CA GLU A 115 3.87 -2.11 -8.67
C GLU A 115 2.63 -1.24 -9.04
N PRO A 116 1.97 -0.59 -8.06
CA PRO A 116 0.75 0.17 -8.31
C PRO A 116 1.01 1.40 -9.19
N GLY A 117 0.24 1.55 -10.26
CA GLY A 117 0.39 2.68 -11.19
C GLY A 117 0.03 4.04 -10.58
N GLY A 118 -0.77 4.08 -9.52
CA GLY A 118 -1.18 5.32 -8.85
C GLY A 118 -0.14 5.93 -7.91
N ASN A 119 0.94 5.20 -7.58
CA ASN A 119 2.00 5.69 -6.71
C ASN A 119 3.00 6.55 -7.51
N ILE A 120 3.07 7.84 -7.18
CA ILE A 120 4.02 8.80 -7.79
C ILE A 120 5.23 9.04 -6.88
N LYS A 121 5.03 9.08 -5.55
CA LYS A 121 6.07 9.29 -4.54
C LYS A 121 5.79 8.41 -3.29
N PRO A 122 6.58 7.35 -3.04
CA PRO A 122 7.58 6.80 -3.96
C PRO A 122 6.90 6.19 -5.19
N LYS A 123 7.56 6.27 -6.36
CA LYS A 123 7.05 5.66 -7.61
C LYS A 123 7.34 4.16 -7.59
N ALA A 124 6.36 3.35 -8.01
CA ALA A 124 6.58 1.94 -8.27
C ALA A 124 7.71 1.74 -9.29
N LYS A 125 8.60 0.79 -9.01
CA LYS A 125 9.69 0.41 -9.91
C LYS A 125 9.93 -1.08 -9.78
N ASN A 126 10.16 -1.73 -10.92
CA ASN A 126 10.48 -3.15 -10.95
C ASN A 126 11.71 -3.47 -10.08
N ILE A 127 11.56 -4.44 -9.16
CA ILE A 127 12.60 -4.83 -8.20
C ILE A 127 13.89 -5.24 -8.92
N GLY A 128 13.78 -5.96 -10.04
CA GLY A 128 14.93 -6.37 -10.85
C GLY A 128 15.73 -5.20 -11.46
N SER A 129 15.14 -4.00 -11.49
CA SER A 129 15.75 -2.77 -12.01
C SER A 129 16.17 -1.79 -10.90
N LEU A 130 16.04 -2.14 -9.62
CA LEU A 130 16.50 -1.31 -8.50
C LEU A 130 18.03 -1.27 -8.43
N PHE A 131 18.60 -0.17 -7.94
CA PHE A 131 20.06 -0.01 -7.78
C PHE A 131 20.84 -0.30 -9.08
N PRO A 132 20.73 0.54 -10.11
CA PRO A 132 21.55 0.40 -11.32
C PRO A 132 23.00 0.79 -10.98
N LEU A 133 23.74 -0.15 -10.38
CA LEU A 133 25.14 -0.08 -9.99
C LEU A 133 25.87 -1.26 -10.62
#